data_AF-A0A2D6U7Z5-F1
#
_entry.id   AF-A0A2D6U7Z5-F1
#
_cell.length_a   1.000
_cell.length_b   1.000
_cell.length_c   1.000
_cell.angle_alpha   90.00
_cell.angle_beta   90.00
_cell.angle_gamma   90.00
#
_symmetry.space_group_name_H-M   'P 1'
#
loop_
_entity.id
_entity.type
_entity.pdbx_description
1 polymer ?
#
loop_
_entity_poly.entity_id
_entity_poly.type
_entity_poly.pdbx_seq_one_letter_code
_entity_poly.pdbx_strand_id
1 'polypeptide(L)'
;ERTALLAPSVTRIVARLADDGMIRRDTVVGDARRSTLALTTRGRRLVTRIAPQSEATYAEIEAAFGADRLAALLDELDDLTVVLDAVDDAREAS
;
A
#
# COMPACT_ATOMS: atom_id res chain seq x y z
N GLU A 1 0.27 -1.37 5.85
CA GLU A 1 0.54 -1.85 4.48
C GLU A 1 1.14 -0.74 3.62
N ARG A 2 2.40 -0.90 3.24
CA ARG A 2 3.06 -0.09 2.22
C ARG A 2 3.15 -0.93 0.95
N THR A 3 2.60 -0.45 -0.15
CA THR A 3 2.79 -1.06 -1.46
C THR A 3 4.25 -0.89 -1.88
N ALA A 4 4.90 -1.95 -2.38
CA ALA A 4 6.26 -1.92 -2.94
C ALA A 4 6.31 -1.14 -4.27
N LEU A 5 5.97 0.14 -4.21
CA LEU A 5 5.89 1.06 -5.33
C LEU A 5 6.86 2.21 -5.08
N LEU A 6 7.71 2.50 -6.06
CA LEU A 6 8.60 3.66 -6.04
C LEU A 6 7.79 4.95 -5.88
N ALA A 7 8.29 5.93 -5.11
CA ALA A 7 7.57 7.17 -4.77
C ALA A 7 6.99 7.96 -5.98
N PRO A 8 7.69 8.07 -7.14
CA PRO A 8 7.11 8.71 -8.34
C PRO A 8 5.95 7.91 -8.96
N SER A 9 5.96 6.58 -8.81
CA SER A 9 4.88 5.69 -9.26
C SER A 9 3.68 5.77 -8.32
N VAL A 10 3.91 5.83 -7.01
CA VAL A 10 2.84 6.05 -6.02
C VAL A 10 2.11 7.36 -6.30
N THR A 11 2.85 8.45 -6.54
CA THR A 11 2.25 9.76 -6.85
C THR A 11 1.35 9.70 -8.09
N ARG A 12 1.83 9.07 -9.17
CA ARG A 12 1.04 8.92 -10.41
C ARG A 12 -0.17 8.01 -10.23
N ILE A 13 -0.03 6.91 -9.49
CA ILE A 13 -1.13 5.97 -9.21
C ILE A 13 -2.21 6.66 -8.38
N VAL A 14 -1.82 7.39 -7.33
CA VAL A 14 -2.73 8.16 -6.47
C VAL A 14 -3.45 9.23 -7.28
N ALA A 15 -2.74 10.00 -8.11
CA ALA A 15 -3.36 11.00 -8.99
C ALA A 15 -4.40 10.36 -9.92
N ARG A 16 -4.04 9.25 -10.58
CA ARG A 16 -4.94 8.52 -11.48
C ARG A 16 -6.19 8.00 -10.75
N LEU A 17 -6.02 7.42 -9.57
CA LEU A 17 -7.14 6.94 -8.76
C LEU A 17 -8.06 8.08 -8.30
N ALA A 18 -7.51 9.28 -8.07
CA ALA A 18 -8.30 10.46 -7.75
C ALA A 18 -9.09 10.95 -8.96
N ASP A 19 -8.44 11.04 -10.13
CA ASP A 19 -9.07 11.43 -11.40
C ASP A 19 -10.20 10.46 -11.79
N ASP A 20 -9.99 9.16 -11.56
CA ASP A 20 -10.99 8.11 -11.82
C ASP A 20 -12.10 8.06 -10.73
N GLY A 21 -12.05 8.96 -9.74
CA GLY A 21 -13.04 9.10 -8.66
C GLY A 21 -13.04 7.96 -7.65
N MET A 22 -11.96 7.20 -7.56
CA MET A 22 -11.81 6.04 -6.66
C MET A 22 -11.33 6.45 -5.27
N ILE A 23 -10.53 7.51 -5.17
CA ILE A 23 -10.07 8.09 -3.91
C ILE A 23 -10.38 9.59 -3.84
N ARG A 24 -10.51 10.11 -2.62
CA ARG A 24 -10.54 11.54 -2.33
C ARG A 24 -9.26 11.93 -1.59
N ARG A 25 -8.76 13.12 -1.90
CA ARG A 25 -7.60 13.73 -1.25
C ARG A 25 -8.07 14.95 -0.46
N ASP A 26 -7.80 14.94 0.84
CA ASP A 26 -8.09 16.04 1.74
C ASP A 26 -6.75 16.60 2.28
N THR A 27 -6.58 17.93 2.25
CA THR A 27 -5.38 18.57 2.81
C THR A 27 -5.53 18.70 4.32
N VAL A 28 -4.48 18.39 5.08
CA VAL A 28 -4.52 18.57 6.53
C VAL A 28 -4.48 20.06 6.87
N VAL A 29 -5.46 20.53 7.64
CA VAL A 29 -5.51 21.93 8.10
C VAL A 29 -4.27 22.19 8.97
N GLY A 30 -3.39 23.09 8.51
CA GLY A 30 -2.16 23.47 9.22
C GLY A 30 -0.87 22.85 8.66
N ASP A 31 -0.93 21.85 7.77
CA ASP A 31 0.26 21.32 7.09
C ASP A 31 -0.05 20.91 5.65
N ALA A 32 0.24 21.81 4.71
CA ALA A 32 0.01 21.60 3.27
C ALA A 32 0.89 20.48 2.66
N ARG A 33 1.91 20.01 3.38
CA ARG A 33 2.77 18.89 2.94
C ARG A 33 2.15 17.53 3.26
N ARG A 34 1.10 17.48 4.09
CA ARG A 34 0.37 16.25 4.43
C ARG A 34 -1.02 16.27 3.79
N SER A 35 -1.31 15.19 3.08
CA SER A 35 -2.64 14.93 2.53
C SER A 35 -3.15 13.57 2.98
N THR A 36 -4.38 13.53 3.45
CA THR A 36 -5.09 12.30 3.78
C THR A 36 -5.75 11.75 2.52
N LEU A 37 -5.60 10.45 2.29
CA LEU A 37 -6.26 9.74 1.20
C LEU A 37 -7.36 8.85 1.78
N ALA A 38 -8.55 8.91 1.18
CA ALA A 38 -9.67 8.05 1.57
C ALA A 38 -10.35 7.45 0.34
N LEU A 39 -10.76 6.19 0.41
CA LEU A 39 -11.59 5.58 -0.64
C LEU A 39 -12.93 6.31 -0.74
N THR A 40 -13.40 6.52 -1.97
CA THR A 40 -14.79 6.93 -2.23
C THR A 40 -15.72 5.71 -2.15
N THR A 41 -17.03 5.93 -2.21
CA THR A 41 -18.00 4.84 -2.34
C THR A 41 -17.78 4.03 -3.62
N ARG A 42 -17.33 4.68 -4.70
CA ARG A 42 -16.97 4.01 -5.97
C ARG A 42 -15.73 3.15 -5.77
N GLY A 43 -14.68 3.69 -5.14
CA GLY A 43 -13.47 2.96 -4.80
C GLY A 43 -13.75 1.74 -3.94
N ARG A 44 -14.52 1.90 -2.85
CA ARG A 44 -14.94 0.78 -2.00
C ARG A 44 -15.65 -0.33 -2.77
N ARG A 45 -16.62 0.01 -3.63
CA ARG A 45 -17.34 -0.98 -4.46
C ARG A 45 -16.43 -1.72 -5.44
N LEU A 46 -15.40 -1.06 -5.96
CA LEU A 46 -14.42 -1.72 -6.82
C LEU A 46 -13.58 -2.71 -6.01
N VAL A 47 -13.03 -2.28 -4.86
CA VAL A 47 -12.25 -3.13 -3.95
C VAL A 47 -13.05 -4.36 -3.55
N THR A 48 -14.30 -4.20 -3.09
CA THR A 48 -15.17 -5.33 -2.71
C THR A 48 -15.43 -6.30 -3.87
N ARG A 49 -15.42 -5.83 -5.12
CA ARG A 49 -15.65 -6.68 -6.29
C ARG A 49 -14.42 -7.52 -6.65
N ILE A 50 -13.23 -6.95 -6.49
CA ILE A 50 -11.97 -7.59 -6.90
C ILE A 50 -11.30 -8.38 -5.78
N ALA A 51 -11.54 -8.01 -4.51
CA ALA A 51 -10.94 -8.63 -3.34
C ALA A 51 -11.10 -10.16 -3.30
N PRO A 52 -12.27 -10.75 -3.62
CA PRO A 52 -12.42 -12.21 -3.59
C PRO A 52 -11.50 -12.96 -4.56
N GLN A 53 -11.17 -12.34 -5.71
CA GLN A 53 -10.26 -12.95 -6.68
C GLN A 53 -8.83 -12.93 -6.15
N SER A 54 -8.41 -11.80 -5.56
CA SER A 54 -7.10 -11.69 -4.92
C SER A 54 -6.97 -12.63 -3.72
N GLU A 55 -7.98 -12.70 -2.86
CA GLU A 55 -8.02 -13.62 -1.71
C GLU A 55 -7.90 -15.07 -2.14
N ALA A 56 -8.59 -15.49 -3.21
CA ALA A 56 -8.49 -16.86 -3.73
C ALA A 56 -7.05 -17.19 -4.17
N THR A 57 -6.38 -16.29 -4.89
CA THR A 57 -4.97 -16.49 -5.28
C THR A 57 -4.04 -16.53 -4.08
N TYR A 58 -4.22 -15.66 -3.09
CA TYR A 58 -3.41 -15.71 -1.87
C TYR A 58 -3.64 -17.00 -1.07
N ALA A 59 -4.87 -17.49 -1.01
CA ALA A 59 -5.20 -18.77 -0.36
C ALA A 59 -4.55 -19.96 -1.08
N GLU A 60 -4.48 -19.95 -2.41
CA GLU A 60 -3.76 -20.98 -3.19
C GLU A 60 -2.26 -20.97 -2.88
N ILE A 61 -1.66 -19.78 -2.79
CA ILE A 61 -0.25 -19.62 -2.41
C ILE A 61 -0.01 -20.12 -0.98
N GLU A 62 -0.86 -19.73 -0.04
CA GLU A 62 -0.77 -20.14 1.37
C GLU A 62 -0.92 -21.65 1.52
N ALA A 63 -1.87 -22.27 0.81
CA ALA A 63 -2.06 -23.72 0.81
C ALA A 63 -0.84 -24.47 0.24
N ALA A 64 -0.20 -23.92 -0.80
CA ALA A 64 0.97 -24.54 -1.43
C ALA A 64 2.27 -24.32 -0.64
N PHE A 65 2.43 -23.16 0.00
CA PHE A 65 3.67 -22.76 0.67
C PHE A 65 3.69 -23.09 2.17
N GLY A 66 2.52 -23.07 2.80
CA GLY A 66 2.28 -23.26 4.23
C GLY A 66 2.05 -21.94 4.96
N ALA A 67 0.97 -21.86 5.74
CA ALA A 67 0.54 -20.65 6.47
C ALA A 67 1.65 -20.09 7.38
N ASP A 68 2.24 -20.91 8.25
CA ASP A 68 3.28 -20.46 9.19
C ASP A 68 4.52 -19.92 8.48
N ARG A 69 4.89 -20.53 7.35
CA ARG A 69 6.04 -20.11 6.55
C ARG A 69 5.76 -18.82 5.80
N LEU A 70 4.54 -18.66 5.29
CA LEU A 70 4.11 -17.43 4.65
C LEU A 70 4.08 -16.28 5.65
N ALA A 71 3.53 -16.50 6.85
CA ALA A 71 3.52 -15.51 7.92
C ALA A 71 4.94 -15.07 8.31
N ALA A 72 5.84 -16.03 8.59
CA ALA A 72 7.22 -15.72 8.94
C ALA A 72 7.96 -14.94 7.83
N LEU A 73 7.70 -15.28 6.56
CA LEU A 73 8.28 -14.52 5.44
C LEU A 73 7.76 -13.09 5.38
N LEU A 74 6.46 -12.89 5.61
CA LEU A 74 5.87 -11.54 5.61
C LEU A 74 6.43 -10.69 6.77
N ASP A 75 6.65 -11.30 7.94
CA ASP A 75 7.27 -10.62 9.09
C ASP A 75 8.71 -10.16 8.75
N GLU A 76 9.53 -11.04 8.19
CA GLU A 76 10.90 -10.70 7.75
C GLU A 76 10.93 -9.60 6.67
N LEU A 77 9.93 -9.57 5.79
CA LEU A 77 9.80 -8.52 4.77
C LEU A 77 9.40 -7.17 5.38
N ASP A 78 8.56 -7.16 6.42
CA ASP A 78 8.20 -5.94 7.16
C ASP A 78 9.43 -5.38 7.90
N ASP A 79 10.16 -6.25 8.61
CA ASP A 79 11.42 -5.89 9.28
C ASP A 79 12.44 -5.31 8.30
N LEU A 80 12.61 -5.95 7.13
CA LEU A 80 13.49 -5.43 6.09
C LEU A 80 13.04 -4.05 5.59
N THR A 81 11.74 -3.83 5.46
CA THR A 81 11.19 -2.53 5.01
C THR A 81 11.51 -1.43 6.02
N VAL A 82 11.42 -1.72 7.32
CA VAL A 82 11.82 -0.78 8.39
C VAL A 82 13.30 -0.43 8.29
N VAL A 83 14.16 -1.42 8.05
CA VAL A 83 15.61 -1.20 7.88
C VAL A 83 15.89 -0.32 6.66
N LEU A 84 15.22 -0.57 5.54
CA LEU A 84 15.42 0.21 4.31
C LEU A 84 15.04 1.68 4.49
N ASP A 85 13.92 1.98 5.17
CA ASP A 85 13.55 3.37 5.47
C ASP A 85 14.59 4.06 6.34
N ALA A 86 15.07 3.40 7.39
CA ALA A 86 16.07 3.98 8.28
C ALA A 86 17.39 4.29 7.53
N VAL A 87 17.75 3.45 6.56
CA VAL A 87 18.92 3.66 5.71
C VAL A 87 18.71 4.83 4.75
N ASP A 88 17.52 4.99 4.17
CA ASP A 88 17.22 6.10 3.26
C ASP A 88 17.14 7.45 4.02
N ASP A 89 16.50 7.46 5.20
CA ASP A 89 16.47 8.64 6.09
C ASP A 89 17.90 9.08 6.48
N ALA A 90 18.78 8.12 6.77
CA ALA A 90 20.18 8.40 7.10
C ALA A 90 20.98 8.96 5.92
N ARG A 91 20.63 8.61 4.67
CA ARG A 91 21.26 9.16 3.46
C ARG A 91 20.79 10.57 3.15
N GLU A 92 19.53 10.89 3.42
CA GLU A 92 18.99 12.24 3.20
C GLU A 92 19.46 13.26 4.25
N ALA A 93 19.87 12.79 5.43
CA ALA A 93 20.40 13.62 6.51
C ALA A 93 21.90 13.97 6.38
N SER A 94 22.62 13.37 5.41
CA SER A 94 24.06 13.59 5.15
C SER A 94 24.31 14.46 3.92
#